data_AF-A0A450YHU8-F1
#
_entry.id   AF-A0A450YHU8-F1
#
_cell.length_a   1.000
_cell.length_b   1.000
_cell.length_c   1.000
_cell.angle_alpha   90.00
_cell.angle_beta   90.00
_cell.angle_gamma   90.00
#
_symmetry.space_group_name_H-M   'P 1'
#
loop_
_entity.id
_entity.type
_entity.pdbx_description
1 polymer ?
#
loop_
_entity_poly.entity_id
_entity_poly.type
_entity_poly.pdbx_seq_one_letter_code
_entity_poly.pdbx_strand_id
1 'polypeptide(L)' 'MDTLLDVVKVEARPGYRLELVFENGEQRIFDMSPYMDKKPFDQQKSRTCF' A
#
# COMPACT_ATOMS: atom_id res chain seq x y z
N MET A 1 17.98 19.54 5.91
CA MET A 1 17.84 18.77 4.66
C MET A 1 17.12 17.50 5.07
N ASP A 2 15.85 17.36 4.71
CA ASP A 2 15.11 16.13 4.99
C ASP A 2 15.66 15.03 4.10
N THR A 3 16.33 14.05 4.71
CA THR A 3 16.83 12.87 4.01
C THR A 3 15.64 12.04 3.58
N LEU A 4 15.33 12.04 2.28
CA LEU A 4 14.33 11.13 1.72
C LEU A 4 14.93 9.72 1.78
N LEU A 5 14.25 8.82 2.48
CA LEU A 5 14.62 7.42 2.53
C LEU A 5 13.96 6.70 1.36
N ASP A 6 14.76 5.97 0.59
CA ASP A 6 14.24 5.14 -0.49
C ASP A 6 13.63 3.84 0.05
N VAL A 7 12.65 3.32 -0.69
CA VAL A 7 11.96 2.08 -0.37
C VAL A 7 12.72 0.92 -1.00
N VAL A 8 13.25 0.02 -0.17
CA VAL A 8 14.00 -1.17 -0.62
C VAL A 8 13.11 -2.38 -0.84
N LYS A 9 11.96 -2.45 -0.18
CA LYS A 9 11.05 -3.59 -0.27
C LYS A 9 9.60 -3.16 -0.10
N VAL A 10 8.73 -3.77 -0.90
CA VAL A 10 7.28 -3.57 -0.84
C VAL A 10 6.61 -4.93 -0.76
N GLU A 11 5.81 -5.17 0.27
CA GLU A 11 4.95 -6.36 0.38
C GLU A 11 3.47 -5.94 0.40
N ALA A 12 2.69 -6.52 -0.52
CA ALA A 12 1.24 -6.35 -0.52
C ALA A 12 0.60 -7.31 0.49
N ARG A 13 -0.14 -6.77 1.45
CA ARG A 13 -0.90 -7.51 2.45
C ARG A 13 -2.40 -7.50 2.12
N PRO A 14 -3.16 -8.51 2.57
CA PRO A 14 -4.61 -8.53 2.47
C PRO A 14 -5.25 -7.28 3.10
N GLY A 15 -6.37 -6.84 2.56
CA GLY A 15 -7.07 -5.64 3.04
C GLY A 15 -6.45 -4.32 2.56
N TYR A 16 -5.85 -4.32 1.36
CA TYR A 16 -5.28 -3.13 0.71
C TYR A 16 -4.18 -2.45 1.54
N ARG A 17 -3.39 -3.22 2.30
CA ARG A 17 -2.27 -2.69 3.06
C ARG A 17 -0.97 -2.97 2.33
N LEU A 18 -0.09 -1.98 2.28
CA LEU A 18 1.26 -2.12 1.75
C LEU A 18 2.25 -1.99 2.88
N GLU A 19 3.12 -2.96 3.02
CA GLU A 19 4.23 -2.93 3.95
C GLU A 19 5.48 -2.49 3.19
N LEU A 20 5.98 -1.31 3.53
CA LEU A 20 7.14 -0.67 2.92
C LEU A 20 8.32 -0.81 3.88
N VAL A 21 9.44 -1.31 3.40
CA VAL A 21 10.71 -1.29 4.14
C VAL A 21 11.62 -0.27 3.49
N PHE A 22 12.14 0.64 4.30
CA PHE A 22 13.06 1.70 3.89
C PHE A 22 14.51 1.26 4.07
N GLU A 23 15.43 1.96 3.40
CA GLU A 23 16.88 1.69 3.47
C GLU A 23 17.45 1.72 4.89
N ASN A 24 16.85 2.50 5.79
CA ASN A 24 17.23 2.57 7.20
C ASN A 24 16.73 1.38 8.05
N GLY A 25 15.98 0.45 7.44
CA GLY A 25 15.32 -0.67 8.13
C GLY A 25 13.98 -0.31 8.77
N GLU A 26 13.49 0.92 8.59
CA GLU A 26 12.17 1.34 9.06
C GLU A 26 11.09 0.65 8.22
N GLN A 27 10.06 0.16 8.89
CA GLN A 27 8.93 -0.49 8.26
C GLN A 27 7.70 0.39 8.44
N ARG A 28 7.03 0.71 7.34
CA ARG A 28 5.77 1.48 7.37
C ARG A 28 4.67 0.68 6.72
N ILE A 29 3.53 0.64 7.40
CA ILE A 29 2.31 0.08 6.85
C ILE A 29 1.49 1.23 6.28
N PHE A 30 1.22 1.16 4.99
CA PHE A 30 0.40 2.11 4.27
C PHE A 30 -0.95 1.49 3.96
N ASP A 31 -2.02 2.10 4.47
CA ASP A 31 -3.38 1.66 4.18
C ASP A 31 -3.87 2.32 2.88
N MET A 32 -4.05 1.52 1.83
CA MET A 32 -4.56 1.96 0.54
C MET A 32 -6.09 1.93 0.46
N SER A 33 -6.79 1.45 1.49
CA SER A 33 -8.26 1.43 1.57
C SER A 33 -8.93 2.73 1.11
N PRO A 34 -8.51 3.94 1.56
CA PRO A 34 -9.16 5.19 1.13
C PRO A 34 -9.02 5.53 -0.36
N TYR A 35 -8.05 4.93 -1.05
CA TYR A 35 -7.88 5.06 -2.50
C TYR A 35 -8.71 4.04 -3.26
N MET A 36 -8.93 2.86 -2.65
CA MET A 36 -9.73 1.78 -3.22
C MET A 36 -11.24 2.07 -3.18
N ASP A 37 -11.67 3.01 -2.33
CA ASP A 37 -13.03 3.56 -2.31
C ASP A 37 -13.30 4.60 -3.42
N LYS A 38 -12.32 4.91 -4.26
CA LYS A 38 -12.48 5.85 -5.39
C LYS A 38 -12.48 5.11 -6.72
N LYS A 39 -13.31 5.58 -7.66
CA LYS A 39 -13.33 5.07 -9.05
C LYS A 39 -11.93 5.22 -9.67
N PRO A 40 -11.44 4.23 -10.45
CA PRO A 40 -12.14 3.04 -10.95
C PRO A 40 -12.12 1.83 -10.00
N PHE A 41 -11.46 1.92 -8.85
CA PHE A 41 -11.19 0.78 -7.96
C PHE A 41 -12.40 0.29 -7.16
N ASP A 42 -13.43 1.14 -6.99
CA ASP A 42 -14.73 0.77 -6.40
C ASP A 42 -15.39 -0.43 -7.13
N GLN A 43 -15.14 -0.59 -8.44
CA GLN A 43 -15.67 -1.71 -9.22
C GLN A 43 -15.02 -3.06 -8.88
N GLN A 44 -13.87 -3.09 -8.19
CA GLN A 44 -13.24 -4.34 -7.73
C GLN A 44 -13.85 -4.91 -6.45
N LYS A 45 -14.56 -4.10 -5.63
CA LYS A 45 -15.21 -4.61 -4.40
C LYS A 45 -16.44 -5.46 -4.70
N SER A 46 -17.09 -5.23 -5.83
CA SER A 46 -18.33 -5.90 -6.24
C SER A 46 -18.12 -7.13 -7.11
N ARG A 47 -16.88 -7.43 -7.50
CA ARG A 47 -16.55 -8.67 -8.21
C ARG A 47 -15.81 -9.61 -7.27
N THR A 48 -16.57 -10.49 -6.63
CA THR A 48 -16.11 -11.80 -6.19
C THR A 48 -15.46 -12.52 -7.40
N CYS A 49 -14.17 -12.32 -7.59
CA CYS A 49 -13.25 -12.93 -8.55
C CYS A 49 -11.92 -12.19 -8.33
N PHE A 50 -10.97 -12.65 -7.53
CA PHE A 50 -10.47 -14.00 -7.29
C PHE A 50 -9.81 -14.05 -5.91
#